data_AF-A0A3Q8VZP5-F1
#
_entry.id   AF-A0A3Q8VZP5-F1
#
_cell.length_a   1.000
_cell.length_b   1.000
_cell.length_c   1.000
_cell.angle_alpha   90.00
_cell.angle_beta   90.00
_cell.angle_gamma   90.00
#
_symmetry.space_group_name_H-M   'P 1'
#
loop_
_entity.id
_entity.type
_entity.pdbx_description
1 polymer ?
#
loop_
_entity_poly.entity_id
_entity_poly.type
_entity_poly.pdbx_seq_one_letter_code
_entity_poly.pdbx_strand_id
1 'polypeptide(L)'
;MCPTLFSPVALAWSALQGHSVEVMTVMQTTAETLAPNATSNATRTDICSAPPRRHPRPDGQDRYTISEVVAFTGLTAHTLRWYERIGLMSHIDRSHTGQRRYSNRDLDWLDFVGKLRLTGMPVADMVRYAELVREGESTYLDRRELLESTRRDVLTRIAELQDTLAVLDRKISFYGDAGRTREGERNR
;
A
#
# COMPACT_ATOMS: atom_id res chain seq x y z
N MET A 1 23.10 27.77 25.76
CA MET A 1 22.14 28.02 26.86
C MET A 1 20.78 27.53 26.40
N CYS A 2 20.01 26.90 27.31
CA CYS A 2 18.77 26.10 27.12
C CYS A 2 18.94 24.69 26.53
N PRO A 3 18.06 23.71 26.83
CA PRO A 3 17.08 23.53 27.96
C PRO A 3 17.17 22.09 28.59
N THR A 4 16.89 21.81 29.88
CA THR A 4 15.59 21.50 30.55
C THR A 4 14.60 20.70 29.68
N LEU A 5 13.99 19.54 30.01
CA LEU A 5 13.67 18.83 31.27
C LEU A 5 13.10 17.41 30.94
N PHE A 6 13.29 16.44 31.87
CA PHE A 6 12.35 15.40 32.35
C PHE A 6 11.85 14.20 31.49
N SER A 7 12.51 13.05 31.70
CA SER A 7 12.09 11.66 32.12
C SER A 7 10.60 11.31 32.47
N PRO A 8 10.23 10.03 32.80
CA PRO A 8 10.20 8.73 32.05
C PRO A 8 8.86 7.96 32.28
N VAL A 9 8.74 6.65 31.95
CA VAL A 9 8.22 5.56 32.84
C VAL A 9 7.89 4.22 32.12
N ALA A 10 8.31 3.15 32.79
CA ALA A 10 7.79 1.77 32.91
C ALA A 10 8.06 0.67 31.86
N LEU A 11 8.62 -0.41 32.43
CA LEU A 11 8.85 -1.75 31.94
C LEU A 11 7.65 -2.69 32.21
N ALA A 12 7.52 -3.72 31.36
CA ALA A 12 7.24 -5.13 31.66
C ALA A 12 5.91 -5.58 32.31
N TRP A 13 5.27 -6.61 31.75
CA TRP A 13 5.32 -8.00 32.26
C TRP A 13 4.57 -8.97 31.33
N SER A 14 5.06 -10.22 31.27
CA SER A 14 4.59 -11.33 30.43
C SER A 14 3.76 -12.34 31.24
N ALA A 15 2.72 -12.96 30.68
CA ALA A 15 2.05 -14.12 31.28
C ALA A 15 1.55 -15.12 30.22
N LEU A 16 2.18 -16.30 30.19
CA LEU A 16 1.59 -17.60 29.83
C LEU A 16 0.68 -18.04 31.01
N GLN A 17 -0.32 -18.92 30.95
CA GLN A 17 -0.56 -20.17 30.22
C GLN A 17 -1.98 -20.67 30.58
N GLY A 18 -2.63 -21.50 29.76
CA GLY A 18 -3.79 -22.29 30.18
C GLY A 18 -4.51 -23.01 29.02
N HIS A 19 -4.20 -24.29 28.82
CA HIS A 19 -4.89 -25.18 27.88
C HIS A 19 -6.14 -25.80 28.51
N SER A 20 -7.18 -26.05 27.70
CA SER A 20 -8.07 -27.21 27.86
C SER A 20 -8.78 -27.53 26.55
N VAL A 21 -8.72 -28.81 26.18
CA VAL A 21 -9.38 -29.45 25.04
C VAL A 21 -10.45 -30.37 25.62
N GLU A 22 -11.69 -30.30 25.14
CA GLU A 22 -12.63 -31.42 25.19
C GLU A 22 -13.72 -31.27 24.11
N VAL A 23 -14.38 -32.40 23.84
CA VAL A 23 -14.81 -32.90 22.52
C VAL A 23 -16.29 -32.66 22.19
N MET A 24 -16.54 -32.40 20.90
CA MET A 24 -17.55 -32.98 19.98
C MET A 24 -18.99 -33.28 20.46
N THR A 25 -19.98 -32.69 19.77
CA THR A 25 -21.27 -33.33 19.37
C THR A 25 -21.82 -32.67 18.10
N VAL A 26 -22.43 -33.47 17.22
CA VAL A 26 -22.80 -33.22 15.82
C VAL A 26 -24.33 -33.16 15.63
N MET A 27 -24.77 -32.56 14.51
CA MET A 27 -26.07 -32.64 13.79
C MET A 27 -27.22 -31.80 14.39
N GLN A 28 -28.02 -31.02 13.65
CA GLN A 28 -28.67 -31.28 12.37
C GLN A 28 -28.96 -30.02 11.52
N THR A 29 -29.06 -30.29 10.23
CA THR A 29 -29.51 -29.54 9.05
C THR A 29 -30.88 -28.86 9.14
N THR A 30 -30.98 -27.63 8.62
CA THR A 30 -32.12 -27.20 7.78
C THR A 30 -31.60 -26.38 6.60
N ALA A 31 -31.92 -26.85 5.39
CA ALA A 31 -31.73 -26.14 4.14
C ALA A 31 -32.93 -25.19 3.92
N GLU A 32 -32.67 -23.96 3.51
CA GLU A 32 -33.67 -23.15 2.81
C GLU A 32 -33.03 -22.51 1.58
N THR A 33 -33.64 -22.83 0.45
CA THR A 33 -33.27 -22.47 -0.91
C THR A 33 -34.06 -21.22 -1.29
N LEU A 34 -33.38 -20.15 -1.70
CA LEU A 34 -33.94 -19.18 -2.65
C LEU A 34 -32.89 -18.83 -3.72
N ALA A 35 -33.38 -18.96 -4.95
CA ALA A 35 -32.78 -19.03 -6.27
C ALA A 35 -31.89 -17.82 -6.71
N PRO A 36 -31.18 -17.95 -7.85
CA PRO A 36 -29.99 -17.18 -8.18
C PRO A 36 -30.35 -15.88 -8.87
N ASN A 37 -29.57 -14.82 -8.63
CA ASN A 37 -29.60 -13.67 -9.52
C ASN A 37 -28.24 -13.45 -10.20
N ALA A 38 -28.30 -13.65 -11.51
CA ALA A 38 -27.48 -13.09 -12.57
C ALA A 38 -25.97 -13.04 -12.37
N THR A 39 -25.33 -14.01 -13.03
CA THR A 39 -24.03 -13.90 -13.70
C THR A 39 -23.71 -12.47 -14.15
N SER A 40 -22.69 -11.85 -13.55
CA SER A 40 -21.84 -10.87 -14.24
C SER A 40 -20.44 -11.47 -14.40
N ASN A 41 -20.30 -12.29 -15.44
CA ASN A 41 -19.01 -12.80 -15.87
C ASN A 41 -18.44 -11.79 -16.88
N ALA A 42 -17.48 -10.95 -16.48
CA ALA A 42 -16.59 -10.24 -17.41
C ALA A 42 -15.37 -9.65 -16.68
N THR A 43 -14.23 -10.31 -16.91
CA THR A 43 -12.85 -9.88 -16.68
C THR A 43 -12.38 -9.78 -15.23
N ARG A 44 -11.94 -10.92 -14.68
CA ARG A 44 -11.00 -11.00 -13.56
C ARG A 44 -9.63 -10.47 -14.04
N THR A 45 -9.55 -9.16 -14.28
CA THR A 45 -8.27 -8.47 -14.44
C THR A 45 -7.61 -8.54 -13.08
N ASP A 46 -6.49 -9.25 -12.97
CA ASP A 46 -5.71 -9.43 -11.75
C ASP A 46 -5.07 -8.08 -11.36
N ILE A 47 -5.90 -7.19 -10.80
CA ILE A 47 -5.48 -5.92 -10.21
C ILE A 47 -5.00 -6.29 -8.82
N CYS A 48 -3.68 -6.30 -8.65
CA CYS A 48 -2.97 -6.79 -7.48
C CYS A 48 -3.69 -6.47 -6.17
N SER A 49 -4.18 -7.54 -5.52
CA SER A 49 -5.02 -7.52 -4.33
C SER A 49 -4.24 -7.03 -3.10
N ALA A 50 -4.10 -5.70 -2.97
CA ALA A 50 -4.12 -5.06 -1.68
C ALA A 50 -5.59 -4.93 -1.25
N PRO A 51 -5.95 -5.05 0.05
CA PRO A 51 -7.33 -4.80 0.47
C PRO A 51 -7.74 -3.40 -0.03
N PRO A 52 -8.83 -3.27 -0.80
CA PRO A 52 -9.17 -2.01 -1.41
C PRO A 52 -9.35 -0.98 -0.29
N ARG A 53 -8.64 0.15 -0.40
CA ARG A 53 -9.04 1.33 0.38
C ARG A 53 -10.49 1.57 -0.02
N ARG A 54 -11.42 1.55 0.95
CA ARG A 54 -12.85 1.75 0.67
C ARG A 54 -12.98 2.96 -0.25
N HIS A 55 -13.40 2.74 -1.49
CA HIS A 55 -13.53 3.83 -2.43
C HIS A 55 -14.50 4.85 -1.84
N PRO A 56 -14.20 6.16 -1.96
CA PRO A 56 -15.09 7.20 -1.45
C PRO A 56 -16.52 7.10 -2.01
N ARG A 57 -16.70 6.49 -3.19
CA ARG A 57 -18.01 6.17 -3.79
C ARG A 57 -18.13 4.66 -4.03
N PRO A 58 -18.91 3.95 -3.18
CA PRO A 58 -19.20 2.53 -3.36
C PRO A 58 -20.42 2.25 -4.27
N ASP A 59 -21.31 3.23 -4.45
CA ASP A 59 -22.66 3.03 -5.02
C ASP A 59 -22.75 3.12 -6.56
N GLY A 60 -21.67 2.80 -7.27
CA GLY A 60 -21.71 2.62 -8.74
C GLY A 60 -21.73 3.89 -9.59
N GLN A 61 -21.54 5.08 -9.00
CA GLN A 61 -21.14 6.28 -9.76
C GLN A 61 -19.61 6.40 -9.77
N ASP A 62 -18.97 5.45 -10.45
CA ASP A 62 -17.51 5.28 -10.58
C ASP A 62 -16.89 6.36 -11.48
N ARG A 63 -17.12 7.64 -11.16
CA ARG A 63 -16.68 8.77 -11.99
C ARG A 63 -16.21 9.90 -11.08
N TYR A 64 -14.89 9.99 -10.89
CA TYR A 64 -14.23 11.05 -10.14
C TYR A 64 -13.70 12.13 -11.07
N THR A 65 -13.80 13.37 -10.64
CA THR A 65 -13.12 14.48 -11.32
C THR A 65 -11.62 14.43 -11.03
N ILE A 66 -10.82 15.09 -11.86
CA ILE A 66 -9.36 15.19 -11.61
C ILE A 66 -9.05 15.81 -10.25
N SER A 67 -9.84 16.78 -9.79
CA SER A 67 -9.66 17.44 -8.49
C SER A 67 -9.91 16.48 -7.32
N GLU A 68 -10.90 15.59 -7.46
CA GLU A 68 -11.19 14.56 -6.46
C GLU A 68 -10.05 13.53 -6.41
N VAL A 69 -9.56 13.08 -7.57
CA VAL A 69 -8.42 12.14 -7.62
C VAL A 69 -7.16 12.75 -7.02
N VAL A 70 -6.90 14.04 -7.27
CA VAL A 70 -5.80 14.78 -6.62
C VAL A 70 -5.94 14.73 -5.10
N ALA A 71 -7.15 14.96 -4.57
CA ALA A 71 -7.40 14.92 -3.13
C ALA A 71 -7.21 13.50 -2.54
N PHE A 72 -7.59 12.45 -3.26
CA PHE A 72 -7.48 11.07 -2.77
C PHE A 72 -6.07 10.49 -2.88
N THR A 73 -5.36 10.80 -3.96
CA THR A 73 -4.06 10.19 -4.25
C THR A 73 -2.88 11.05 -3.79
N GLY A 74 -3.10 12.35 -3.57
CA GLY A 74 -2.03 13.32 -3.32
C GLY A 74 -1.19 13.65 -4.57
N LEU A 75 -1.52 13.06 -5.74
CA LEU A 75 -0.86 13.38 -7.00
C LEU A 75 -1.35 14.72 -7.53
N THR A 76 -0.49 15.45 -8.23
CA THR A 76 -0.93 16.69 -8.88
C THR A 76 -1.75 16.40 -10.14
N ALA A 77 -2.64 17.31 -10.52
CA ALA A 77 -3.38 17.21 -11.77
C ALA A 77 -2.44 17.16 -13.00
N HIS A 78 -1.27 17.81 -12.91
CA HIS A 78 -0.24 17.73 -13.95
C HIS A 78 0.32 16.29 -14.05
N THR A 79 0.63 15.66 -12.92
CA THR A 79 1.13 14.28 -12.87
C THR A 79 0.12 13.29 -13.44
N LEU A 80 -1.17 13.43 -13.10
CA LEU A 80 -2.21 12.56 -13.66
C LEU A 80 -2.31 12.67 -15.19
N ARG A 81 -2.29 13.90 -15.71
CA ARG A 81 -2.26 14.14 -17.18
C ARG A 81 -0.98 13.61 -17.82
N TRP A 82 0.13 13.71 -17.11
CA TRP A 82 1.40 13.18 -17.57
C TRP A 82 1.39 11.65 -17.65
N TYR A 83 0.85 10.96 -16.65
CA TYR A 83 0.70 9.51 -16.63
C TYR A 83 -0.18 8.98 -17.76
N GLU A 84 -1.29 9.65 -18.05
CA GLU A 84 -2.11 9.35 -19.23
C GLU A 84 -1.30 9.52 -20.52
N ARG A 85 -0.55 10.62 -20.65
CA ARG A 85 0.21 10.94 -21.87
C ARG A 85 1.33 9.94 -22.16
N ILE A 86 2.01 9.42 -21.15
CA ILE A 86 3.10 8.45 -21.33
C ILE A 86 2.59 7.00 -21.45
N GLY A 87 1.27 6.79 -21.46
CA GLY A 87 0.68 5.44 -21.57
C GLY A 87 0.76 4.61 -20.28
N LEU A 88 1.07 5.24 -19.14
CA LEU A 88 1.08 4.56 -17.85
C LEU A 88 -0.34 4.29 -17.33
N MET A 89 -1.30 5.12 -17.74
CA MET A 89 -2.73 4.85 -17.54
C MET A 89 -3.37 4.49 -18.88
N SER A 90 -4.40 3.65 -18.83
CA SER A 90 -5.31 3.46 -19.97
C SER A 90 -6.04 4.76 -20.31
N HIS A 91 -6.70 4.78 -21.47
CA HIS A 91 -7.51 5.92 -21.88
C HIS A 91 -8.57 6.24 -20.79
N ILE A 92 -8.59 7.49 -20.32
CA ILE A 92 -9.52 7.95 -19.28
C ILE A 92 -10.77 8.51 -19.96
N ASP A 93 -11.93 8.02 -19.56
CA ASP A 93 -13.23 8.48 -20.04
C ASP A 93 -13.41 9.99 -19.86
N ARG A 94 -14.22 10.59 -20.74
CA ARG A 94 -14.58 12.01 -20.68
C ARG A 94 -16.08 12.17 -20.52
N SER A 95 -16.49 13.18 -19.74
CA SER A 95 -17.89 13.61 -19.67
C SER A 95 -18.34 14.23 -20.99
N HIS A 96 -19.66 14.43 -21.13
CA HIS A 96 -20.26 15.19 -22.22
C HIS A 96 -19.71 16.62 -22.35
N THR A 97 -19.19 17.20 -21.26
CA THR A 97 -18.48 18.50 -21.23
C THR A 97 -16.97 18.41 -21.52
N GLY A 98 -16.46 17.24 -21.91
CA GLY A 98 -15.05 17.01 -22.25
C GLY A 98 -14.10 16.85 -21.06
N GLN A 99 -14.62 16.78 -19.83
CA GLN A 99 -13.82 16.68 -18.61
C GLN A 99 -13.47 15.22 -18.29
N ARG A 100 -12.23 14.96 -17.84
CA ARG A 100 -11.80 13.61 -17.45
C ARG A 100 -12.65 13.05 -16.31
N ARG A 101 -12.96 11.76 -16.38
CA ARG A 101 -13.66 11.01 -15.36
C ARG A 101 -12.94 9.70 -15.06
N TYR A 102 -12.45 9.59 -13.84
CA TYR A 102 -11.72 8.43 -13.36
C TYR A 102 -12.66 7.44 -12.70
N SER A 103 -12.44 6.16 -12.90
CA SER A 103 -13.17 5.06 -12.27
C SER A 103 -12.47 4.55 -11.01
N ASN A 104 -13.15 3.73 -10.22
CA ASN A 104 -12.53 3.03 -9.09
C ASN A 104 -11.30 2.21 -9.52
N ARG A 105 -11.38 1.56 -10.69
CA ARG A 105 -10.25 0.84 -11.31
C ARG A 105 -9.04 1.74 -11.56
N ASP A 106 -9.26 2.98 -12.01
CA ASP A 106 -8.17 3.93 -12.22
C ASP A 106 -7.51 4.33 -10.90
N LEU A 107 -8.29 4.45 -9.82
CA LEU A 107 -7.76 4.75 -8.49
C LEU A 107 -6.94 3.58 -7.94
N ASP A 108 -7.40 2.34 -8.10
CA ASP A 108 -6.64 1.14 -7.70
C ASP A 108 -5.32 1.05 -8.46
N TRP A 109 -5.37 1.31 -9.77
CA TRP A 109 -4.18 1.39 -10.61
C TRP A 109 -3.21 2.48 -10.14
N LEU A 110 -3.71 3.67 -9.80
CA LEU A 110 -2.88 4.77 -9.29
C LEU A 110 -2.25 4.45 -7.93
N ASP A 111 -2.95 3.75 -7.03
CA ASP A 111 -2.38 3.29 -5.74
C ASP A 111 -1.27 2.26 -5.98
N PHE A 112 -1.47 1.33 -6.92
CA PHE A 112 -0.46 0.36 -7.31
C PHE A 112 0.78 1.00 -7.94
N VAL A 113 0.61 1.91 -8.91
CA VAL A 113 1.70 2.70 -9.50
C VAL A 113 2.42 3.53 -8.44
N GLY A 114 1.67 4.09 -7.48
CA GLY A 114 2.23 4.79 -6.33
C GLY A 114 3.17 3.89 -5.51
N LYS A 115 2.76 2.66 -5.23
CA LYS A 115 3.58 1.67 -4.51
C LYS A 115 4.83 1.28 -5.31
N LEU A 116 4.72 1.01 -6.60
CA LEU A 116 5.88 0.71 -7.46
C LEU A 116 6.88 1.87 -7.48
N ARG A 117 6.39 3.11 -7.52
CA ARG A 117 7.28 4.27 -7.46
C ARG A 117 8.03 4.37 -6.13
N LEU A 118 7.41 3.98 -5.01
CA LEU A 118 8.07 3.95 -3.70
C LEU A 118 9.20 2.92 -3.62
N THR A 119 9.19 1.88 -4.45
CA THR A 119 10.29 0.90 -4.52
C THR A 119 11.50 1.41 -5.31
N GLY A 120 11.42 2.61 -5.90
CA GLY A 120 12.46 3.14 -6.78
C GLY A 120 12.39 2.59 -8.21
N MET A 121 11.32 1.88 -8.58
CA MET A 121 11.14 1.41 -9.96
C MET A 121 11.11 2.61 -10.92
N PRO A 122 11.92 2.59 -12.01
CA PRO A 122 11.92 3.67 -12.98
C PRO A 122 10.59 3.73 -13.73
N VAL A 123 10.20 4.93 -14.15
CA VAL A 123 8.92 5.15 -14.84
C VAL A 123 8.82 4.35 -16.14
N ALA A 124 9.94 4.12 -16.82
CA ALA A 124 9.99 3.29 -18.02
C ALA A 124 9.52 1.85 -17.76
N ASP A 125 9.94 1.23 -16.65
CA ASP A 125 9.53 -0.12 -16.29
C ASP A 125 8.05 -0.19 -15.87
N MET A 126 7.55 0.86 -15.21
CA MET A 126 6.12 0.98 -14.92
C MET A 126 5.27 1.09 -16.19
N VAL A 127 5.75 1.84 -17.20
CA VAL A 127 5.08 1.93 -18.52
C VAL A 127 5.13 0.58 -19.23
N ARG A 128 6.28 -0.12 -19.22
CA ARG A 128 6.40 -1.49 -19.75
C ARG A 128 5.41 -2.43 -19.07
N TYR A 129 5.29 -2.37 -17.74
CA TYR A 129 4.29 -3.16 -17.02
C TYR A 129 2.86 -2.84 -17.48
N ALA A 130 2.54 -1.55 -17.68
CA ALA A 130 1.23 -1.12 -18.20
C ALA A 130 0.95 -1.63 -19.63
N GLU A 131 1.98 -1.72 -20.48
CA GLU A 131 1.90 -2.34 -21.82
C GLU A 131 1.59 -3.83 -21.71
N LEU A 132 2.34 -4.58 -20.90
CA LEU A 132 2.10 -6.01 -20.68
C LEU A 132 0.68 -6.27 -20.16
N VAL A 133 0.19 -5.45 -19.21
CA VAL A 133 -1.19 -5.58 -18.71
C VAL A 133 -2.22 -5.36 -19.82
N ARG A 134 -1.97 -4.43 -20.74
CA ARG A 134 -2.88 -4.15 -21.88
C ARG A 134 -2.87 -5.25 -22.93
N GLU A 135 -1.74 -5.93 -23.14
CA GLU A 135 -1.64 -7.09 -24.04
C GLU A 135 -2.46 -8.29 -23.56
N GLY A 136 -2.74 -8.36 -22.26
CA GLY A 136 -3.65 -9.37 -21.68
C GLY A 136 -2.92 -10.64 -21.24
N GLU A 137 -3.62 -11.77 -21.28
CA GLU A 137 -3.24 -12.98 -20.53
C GLU A 137 -1.92 -13.62 -20.99
N SER A 138 -1.51 -13.42 -22.24
CA SER A 138 -0.26 -13.97 -22.77
C SER A 138 0.99 -13.46 -22.04
N THR A 139 0.91 -12.32 -21.37
CA THR A 139 2.05 -11.67 -20.69
C THR A 139 2.13 -11.95 -19.20
N TYR A 140 1.34 -12.88 -18.66
CA TYR A 140 1.34 -13.15 -17.21
C TYR A 140 2.72 -13.52 -16.68
N LEU A 141 3.52 -14.27 -17.45
CA LEU A 141 4.89 -14.64 -17.06
C LEU A 141 5.82 -13.42 -16.99
N ASP A 142 5.82 -12.56 -18.00
CA ASP A 142 6.65 -11.35 -18.04
C ASP A 142 6.28 -10.38 -16.92
N ARG A 143 4.98 -10.24 -16.63
CA ARG A 143 4.48 -9.43 -15.51
C ARG A 143 4.95 -9.99 -14.18
N ARG A 144 4.89 -11.32 -14.02
CA ARG A 144 5.35 -11.98 -12.79
C ARG A 144 6.85 -11.77 -12.59
N GLU A 145 7.65 -11.96 -13.63
CA GLU A 145 9.11 -11.78 -13.57
C GLU A 145 9.50 -10.36 -13.17
N LEU A 146 8.87 -9.34 -13.77
CA LEU A 146 9.10 -7.93 -13.42
C LEU A 146 8.80 -7.67 -11.93
N LEU A 147 7.68 -8.18 -11.43
CA LEU A 147 7.29 -8.02 -10.03
C LEU A 147 8.19 -8.81 -9.07
N GLU A 148 8.62 -10.01 -9.44
CA GLU A 148 9.59 -10.80 -8.68
C GLU A 148 10.95 -10.11 -8.60
N SER A 149 11.41 -9.48 -9.68
CA SER A 149 12.63 -8.67 -9.66
C SER A 149 12.51 -7.48 -8.73
N THR A 150 11.43 -6.72 -8.87
CA THR A 150 11.14 -5.58 -7.99
C THR A 150 11.07 -6.01 -6.53
N ARG A 151 10.46 -7.17 -6.25
CA ARG A 151 10.38 -7.72 -4.90
C ARG A 151 11.77 -8.04 -4.33
N ARG A 152 12.67 -8.61 -5.13
CA ARG A 152 14.07 -8.86 -4.71
C ARG A 152 14.77 -7.56 -4.34
N ASP A 153 14.63 -6.52 -5.17
CA ASP A 153 15.26 -5.21 -4.93
C ASP A 153 14.71 -4.54 -3.66
N VAL A 154 13.39 -4.62 -3.43
CA VAL A 154 12.76 -4.13 -2.20
C VAL A 154 13.29 -4.85 -0.97
N LEU A 155 13.44 -6.17 -1.00
CA LEU A 155 13.97 -6.93 0.13
C LEU A 155 15.41 -6.55 0.46
N THR A 156 16.26 -6.38 -0.57
CA THR A 156 17.62 -5.85 -0.39
C THR A 156 17.58 -4.49 0.27
N ARG A 157 16.72 -3.58 -0.22
CA ARG A 157 16.62 -2.23 0.35
C ARG A 157 16.12 -2.21 1.79
N ILE A 158 15.19 -3.10 2.14
CA ILE A 158 14.72 -3.27 3.53
C ILE A 158 15.87 -3.68 4.43
N ALA A 159 16.69 -4.65 4.03
CA ALA A 159 17.84 -5.10 4.82
C ALA A 159 18.84 -3.95 5.04
N GLU A 160 19.20 -3.20 4.00
CA GLU A 160 20.08 -2.03 4.11
C GLU A 160 19.54 -0.95 5.05
N LEU A 161 18.23 -0.69 4.99
CA LEU A 161 17.58 0.29 5.86
C LEU A 161 17.54 -0.19 7.31
N GLN A 162 17.37 -1.49 7.55
CA GLN A 162 17.43 -2.08 8.90
C GLN A 162 18.85 -1.96 9.49
N ASP A 163 19.88 -2.25 8.71
CA ASP A 163 21.28 -2.07 9.12
C ASP A 163 21.59 -0.59 9.43
N THR A 164 21.10 0.31 8.58
CA THR A 164 21.23 1.76 8.78
C THR A 164 20.54 2.20 10.07
N LEU A 165 19.31 1.71 10.31
CA LEU A 165 18.55 2.01 11.52
C LEU A 165 19.30 1.57 12.78
N ALA A 166 19.91 0.38 12.78
CA ALA A 166 20.70 -0.10 13.91
C ALA A 166 21.90 0.81 14.24
N VAL A 167 22.57 1.36 13.23
CA VAL A 167 23.65 2.32 13.42
C VAL A 167 23.13 3.63 14.03
N LEU A 168 21.99 4.13 13.54
CA LEU A 168 21.36 5.34 14.07
C LEU A 168 20.94 5.15 15.52
N ASP A 169 20.29 4.03 15.86
CA ASP A 169 19.86 3.70 17.22
C ASP A 169 21.05 3.65 18.19
N ARG A 170 22.17 3.04 17.77
CA ARG A 170 23.41 3.02 18.55
C ARG A 170 23.93 4.43 18.82
N LYS A 171 23.91 5.31 17.82
CA LYS A 171 24.39 6.69 17.95
C LYS A 171 23.46 7.51 18.84
N ILE A 172 22.15 7.38 18.68
CA ILE A 172 21.15 8.04 19.52
C ILE A 172 21.34 7.61 20.99
N SER A 173 21.49 6.31 21.24
CA SER A 173 21.74 5.78 22.58
C SER A 173 23.03 6.36 23.20
N PHE A 174 24.13 6.36 22.43
CA PHE A 174 25.40 6.93 22.88
C PHE A 174 25.28 8.39 23.32
N TYR A 175 24.57 9.23 22.56
CA TYR A 175 24.38 10.63 22.94
C TYR A 175 23.37 10.80 24.08
N GLY A 176 22.35 9.94 24.19
CA GLY A 176 21.41 9.92 25.31
C GLY A 176 22.11 9.60 26.63
N ASP A 177 23.04 8.64 26.64
CA ASP A 177 23.81 8.28 27.82
C ASP A 177 24.83 9.35 28.21
N ALA A 178 25.54 9.91 27.22
CA ALA A 178 26.47 11.02 27.46
C ALA A 178 25.78 12.28 28.02
N GLY A 179 24.53 12.54 27.64
CA GLY A 179 23.71 13.60 28.22
C GLY A 179 23.37 13.34 29.69
N ARG A 180 22.99 12.10 30.03
CA ARG A 180 22.63 11.70 31.40
C ARG A 180 23.81 11.76 32.37
N THR A 181 25.00 11.33 31.95
CA THR A 181 26.21 11.38 32.81
C THR A 181 26.56 12.83 33.21
N ARG A 182 26.41 13.78 32.29
CA ARG A 182 26.73 15.21 32.52
C ARG A 182 25.71 15.96 33.39
N GLU A 183 24.50 15.43 33.53
CA GLU A 183 23.45 16.02 34.38
C GLU A 183 23.58 15.51 35.83
N GLY A 184 24.00 14.26 36.03
CA GLY A 184 24.31 13.69 37.34
C GLY A 184 25.53 14.31 38.03
N GLU A 185 26.52 14.78 37.27
CA GLU A 185 27.70 15.47 37.81
C GLU A 185 27.44 16.95 38.15
N ARG A 186 26.44 17.57 37.53
CA ARG A 186 26.11 18.99 37.74
C ARG A 186 25.12 19.20 38.89
N ASN A 187 24.41 18.15 39.29
CA ASN A 187 23.40 18.16 40.35
C ASN A 187 23.93 17.67 41.70
N ARG A 188 25.26 17.61 41.86
CA ARG A 188 25.99 17.15 43.05
C ARG A 188 26.94 18.24 43.52
#